data_AF-A0AA97EYU8-F1
#
_entry.id   AF-A0AA97EYU8-F1
#
_cell.length_a   1.000
_cell.length_b   1.000
_cell.length_c   1.000
_cell.angle_alpha   90.00
_cell.angle_beta   90.00
_cell.angle_gamma   90.00
#
_symmetry.space_group_name_H-M   'P 1'
#
loop_
_entity.id
_entity.type
_entity.pdbx_description
1 polymer ?
#
loop_
_entity_poly.entity_id
_entity_poly.type
_entity_poly.pdbx_seq_one_letter_code
_entity_poly.pdbx_strand_id
1 'polypeptide(L)'
;MMKTIFSICCLGLLLCSQLSFAKKPALILKNPLPGVLCDQYMCVSRQEGVSKRLTAKYLGQKQAQKTFSQGTFDTSAFTFANGVYCDIKKQQCYVDRYTDSAIEPKTTQQLFGQ
;
A
#
# COMPACT_ATOMS: atom_id res chain seq x y z
N MET A 1 28.70 -63.63 11.38
CA MET A 1 27.83 -63.99 12.53
C MET A 1 27.40 -62.69 13.20
N MET A 2 26.10 -62.39 13.12
CA MET A 2 25.16 -62.28 14.26
C MET A 2 25.21 -60.90 14.94
N LYS A 3 24.37 -59.96 14.47
CA LYS A 3 23.19 -59.37 15.16
C LYS A 3 23.60 -58.53 16.38
N THR A 4 23.15 -57.29 16.58
CA THR A 4 21.79 -56.85 16.99
C THR A 4 22.03 -55.33 17.31
N ILE A 5 21.18 -54.31 17.14
CA ILE A 5 19.86 -54.07 17.76
C ILE A 5 19.27 -52.82 17.07
N PHE A 6 18.02 -52.95 16.63
CA PHE A 6 17.06 -51.89 16.34
C PHE A 6 16.80 -51.00 17.58
N SER A 7 17.10 -49.70 17.52
CA SER A 7 16.56 -48.62 18.38
C SER A 7 17.39 -47.38 18.06
N ILE A 8 16.85 -46.26 17.57
CA ILE A 8 15.94 -45.39 18.31
C ILE A 8 15.02 -44.68 17.32
N CYS A 9 13.74 -44.78 17.67
CA CYS A 9 12.58 -44.12 17.09
C CYS A 9 12.67 -42.59 17.27
N CYS A 10 12.13 -41.85 16.30
CA CYS A 10 11.64 -40.47 16.46
C CYS A 10 12.58 -39.44 17.11
N LEU A 11 13.38 -38.75 16.31
CA LEU A 11 13.88 -37.42 16.71
C LEU A 11 13.67 -36.40 15.58
N GLY A 12 12.51 -35.75 15.65
CA GLY A 12 12.32 -34.36 15.26
C GLY A 12 12.35 -34.04 13.76
N LEU A 13 11.29 -34.39 13.03
CA LEU A 13 10.86 -33.59 11.88
C LEU A 13 10.43 -32.21 12.40
N LEU A 14 11.42 -31.32 12.60
CA LEU A 14 11.19 -29.89 12.76
C LEU A 14 10.67 -29.36 11.43
N LEU A 15 9.34 -29.40 11.30
CA LEU A 15 8.56 -28.62 10.36
C LEU A 15 8.78 -27.14 10.68
N CYS A 16 9.92 -26.58 10.25
CA CYS A 16 10.03 -25.14 10.03
C CYS A 16 9.12 -24.82 8.86
N SER A 17 7.83 -24.62 9.14
CA SER A 17 6.92 -23.91 8.25
C SER A 17 7.47 -22.49 8.10
N GLN A 18 8.38 -22.32 7.14
CA GLN A 18 8.78 -21.02 6.64
C GLN A 18 7.53 -20.39 6.04
N LEU A 19 6.80 -19.63 6.85
CA LEU A 19 5.81 -18.68 6.38
C LEU A 19 6.58 -17.65 5.56
N SER A 20 6.80 -17.98 4.28
CA SER A 20 7.29 -17.04 3.31
C SER A 20 6.15 -16.06 3.05
N PHE A 21 6.17 -14.93 3.75
CA PHE A 21 5.37 -13.79 3.34
C PHE A 21 5.89 -13.37 1.97
N ALA A 22 5.25 -13.86 0.91
CA ALA A 22 5.52 -13.40 -0.43
C ALA A 22 5.31 -11.88 -0.46
N LYS A 23 6.41 -11.12 -0.50
CA LYS A 23 6.38 -9.67 -0.64
C LYS A 23 5.79 -9.39 -2.02
N LYS A 24 4.48 -9.15 -2.07
CA LYS A 24 3.78 -8.77 -3.31
C LYS A 24 4.56 -7.60 -3.91
N PRO A 25 4.85 -7.60 -5.23
CA PRO A 25 5.54 -6.48 -5.86
C PRO A 25 4.76 -5.21 -5.51
N ALA A 26 5.47 -4.23 -4.96
CA ALA A 26 4.84 -2.99 -4.54
C ALA A 26 4.17 -2.35 -5.75
N LEU A 27 2.86 -2.11 -5.67
CA LEU A 27 2.13 -1.39 -6.70
C LEU A 27 2.78 -0.01 -6.89
N ILE A 28 3.12 0.33 -8.13
CA ILE A 28 3.84 1.56 -8.45
C ILE A 28 2.82 2.69 -8.61
N LEU A 29 3.02 3.78 -7.85
CA LEU A 29 2.24 5.01 -8.02
C LEU A 29 2.68 5.74 -9.28
N LYS A 30 1.70 6.21 -10.07
CA LYS A 30 1.92 7.08 -11.21
C LYS A 30 1.99 8.53 -10.71
N ASN A 31 2.95 9.29 -11.22
CA ASN A 31 3.12 10.71 -10.93
C ASN A 31 2.98 11.51 -12.24
N PRO A 32 1.76 11.80 -12.70
CA PRO A 32 1.54 12.47 -13.97
C PRO A 32 2.00 13.93 -13.99
N LEU A 33 2.01 14.60 -12.83
CA LEU A 33 2.42 16.00 -12.64
C LEU A 33 2.89 16.19 -11.19
N PRO A 34 3.81 17.13 -10.91
CA PRO A 34 4.22 17.45 -9.53
C PRO A 34 3.02 17.68 -8.61
N GLY A 35 3.03 17.06 -7.43
CA GLY A 35 1.94 17.16 -6.46
C GLY A 35 0.66 16.39 -6.83
N VAL A 36 0.70 15.55 -7.87
CA VAL A 36 -0.39 14.64 -8.25
C VAL A 36 0.12 13.22 -8.27
N LEU A 37 -0.54 12.33 -7.52
CA LEU A 37 -0.24 10.91 -7.51
C LEU A 37 -1.49 10.09 -7.82
N CYS A 38 -1.33 9.00 -8.55
CA CYS A 38 -2.41 8.08 -8.87
C CYS A 38 -1.98 6.64 -8.58
N ASP A 39 -2.89 5.85 -8.03
CA ASP A 39 -2.83 4.40 -8.11
C ASP A 39 -3.82 3.89 -9.18
N GLN A 40 -4.21 2.63 -9.10
CA GLN A 40 -5.17 2.02 -10.03
C GLN A 40 -6.64 2.40 -9.76
N TYR A 41 -6.96 3.01 -8.61
CA TYR A 41 -8.32 3.32 -8.18
C TYR A 41 -8.59 4.83 -8.10
N MET A 42 -7.61 5.62 -7.71
CA MET A 42 -7.78 7.03 -7.42
C MET A 42 -6.56 7.85 -7.80
N CYS A 43 -6.81 9.13 -8.07
CA CYS A 43 -5.79 10.15 -8.13
C CYS A 43 -6.01 11.17 -7.03
N VAL A 44 -4.91 11.66 -6.47
CA VAL A 44 -4.89 12.60 -5.37
C VAL A 44 -4.06 13.83 -5.71
N SER A 45 -4.33 14.95 -5.05
CA SER A 45 -3.46 16.12 -5.04
C SER A 45 -3.24 16.65 -3.64
N ARG A 46 -2.20 17.48 -3.47
CA ARG A 46 -1.93 18.19 -2.21
C ARG A 46 -3.13 19.02 -1.73
N GLN A 47 -3.88 19.63 -2.64
CA GLN A 47 -4.96 20.57 -2.29
C GLN A 47 -6.30 19.86 -2.07
N GLU A 48 -6.64 18.90 -2.93
CA GLU A 48 -7.97 18.25 -2.91
C GLU A 48 -7.99 16.96 -2.07
N GLY A 49 -6.82 16.37 -1.79
CA GLY A 49 -6.73 14.97 -1.37
C GLY A 49 -7.23 14.06 -2.49
N VAL A 50 -8.06 13.05 -2.17
CA VAL A 50 -8.69 12.20 -3.18
C VAL A 50 -9.59 13.02 -4.11
N SER A 51 -9.26 13.06 -5.40
CA SER A 51 -9.90 13.97 -6.36
C SER A 51 -10.68 13.23 -7.44
N LYS A 52 -11.99 13.46 -7.51
CA LYS A 52 -12.85 12.90 -8.56
C LYS A 52 -12.45 13.38 -9.95
N ARG A 53 -12.11 14.68 -10.07
CA ARG A 53 -11.69 15.31 -11.32
C ARG A 53 -10.38 14.72 -11.84
N LEU A 54 -9.36 14.59 -10.98
CA LEU A 54 -8.07 14.00 -11.38
C LEU A 54 -8.23 12.50 -11.68
N THR A 55 -9.02 11.79 -10.89
CA THR A 55 -9.32 10.36 -11.14
C THR A 55 -9.98 10.19 -12.50
N ALA A 56 -10.95 11.03 -12.86
CA ALA A 56 -11.59 10.99 -14.17
C ALA A 56 -10.60 11.32 -15.30
N LYS A 57 -9.72 12.30 -15.09
CA LYS A 57 -8.73 12.73 -16.09
C LYS A 57 -7.70 11.65 -16.40
N TYR A 58 -7.18 10.96 -15.39
CA TYR A 58 -6.03 10.04 -15.56
C TYR A 58 -6.42 8.56 -15.56
N LEU A 59 -7.52 8.17 -14.91
CA LEU A 59 -8.00 6.79 -14.83
C LEU A 59 -9.35 6.56 -15.56
N GLY A 60 -9.97 7.62 -16.07
CA GLY A 60 -11.21 7.57 -16.82
C GLY A 60 -12.49 7.73 -15.99
N GLN A 61 -13.57 8.11 -16.67
CA GLN A 61 -14.86 8.42 -16.04
C GLN A 61 -15.46 7.23 -15.27
N LYS A 62 -15.37 6.01 -15.82
CA LYS A 62 -15.89 4.80 -15.18
C LYS A 62 -15.22 4.54 -13.83
N GLN A 63 -13.91 4.71 -13.75
CA GLN A 63 -13.18 4.52 -12.50
C GLN A 63 -13.54 5.62 -11.49
N ALA A 64 -13.61 6.88 -11.92
CA ALA A 64 -14.03 7.97 -11.05
C ALA A 64 -15.45 7.78 -10.49
N GLN A 65 -16.39 7.29 -11.28
CA GLN A 65 -17.74 6.98 -10.80
C GLN A 65 -17.71 5.84 -9.77
N LYS A 66 -16.93 4.78 -10.03
CA LYS A 66 -16.77 3.65 -9.10
C LYS A 66 -16.16 4.08 -7.78
N THR A 67 -15.10 4.88 -7.81
CA THR A 67 -14.40 5.34 -6.59
C THR A 67 -15.29 6.21 -5.70
N PHE A 68 -16.20 6.97 -6.30
CA PHE A 68 -17.09 7.91 -5.60
C PHE A 68 -18.55 7.43 -5.53
N SER A 69 -18.82 6.14 -5.78
CA SER A 69 -20.20 5.61 -5.79
C SER A 69 -20.81 5.47 -4.40
N GLN A 70 -19.96 5.41 -3.36
CA GLN A 70 -20.38 5.26 -1.96
C GLN A 70 -20.85 6.57 -1.32
N GLY A 71 -20.91 7.66 -2.09
CA GLY A 71 -21.29 8.98 -1.59
C GLY A 71 -20.10 9.79 -1.07
N THR A 72 -20.38 10.67 -0.11
CA THR A 72 -19.37 11.57 0.48
C THR A 72 -18.51 10.84 1.50
N PHE A 73 -17.19 10.99 1.39
CA PHE A 73 -16.21 10.45 2.34
C PHE A 73 -15.09 11.47 2.58
N ASP A 74 -14.29 11.27 3.62
CA ASP A 74 -13.13 12.11 3.90
C ASP A 74 -12.05 11.90 2.83
N THR A 75 -11.78 12.93 2.03
CA THR A 75 -10.75 12.89 0.98
C THR A 75 -9.38 13.28 1.50
N SER A 76 -9.26 13.75 2.75
CA SER A 76 -8.01 14.29 3.32
C SER A 76 -7.06 13.22 3.89
N ALA A 77 -7.55 12.01 4.14
CA ALA A 77 -6.77 10.89 4.66
C ALA A 77 -7.07 9.62 3.86
N PHE A 78 -6.06 9.03 3.23
CA PHE A 78 -6.25 7.93 2.29
C PHE A 78 -5.06 6.98 2.25
N THR A 79 -5.31 5.75 1.81
CA THR A 79 -4.29 4.71 1.62
C THR A 79 -4.27 4.28 0.16
N PHE A 80 -3.12 4.38 -0.48
CA PHE A 80 -2.94 3.87 -1.84
C PHE A 80 -3.00 2.35 -1.88
N ALA A 81 -3.24 1.79 -3.06
CA ALA A 81 -3.26 0.35 -3.28
C ALA A 81 -1.95 -0.38 -2.91
N ASN A 82 -0.83 0.35 -2.81
CA ASN A 82 0.46 -0.18 -2.37
C ASN A 82 0.67 -0.16 -0.85
N GLY A 83 -0.30 0.34 -0.08
CA GLY A 83 -0.27 0.39 1.39
C GLY A 83 0.14 1.74 1.98
N VAL A 84 0.74 2.64 1.20
CA VAL A 84 1.17 3.96 1.69
C VAL A 84 -0.03 4.79 2.09
N TYR A 85 -0.03 5.26 3.33
CA TYR A 85 -1.07 6.11 3.91
C TYR A 85 -0.61 7.57 3.86
N CYS A 86 -1.49 8.50 3.47
CA CYS A 86 -1.18 9.92 3.45
C CYS A 86 -2.28 10.72 4.15
N ASP A 87 -1.86 11.78 4.83
CA ASP A 87 -2.73 12.77 5.49
C ASP A 87 -2.39 14.16 4.95
N ILE A 88 -3.34 14.78 4.25
CA ILE A 88 -3.20 16.11 3.65
C ILE A 88 -3.02 17.20 4.71
N LYS A 89 -3.67 17.06 5.88
CA LYS A 89 -3.59 18.04 6.96
C LYS A 89 -2.20 18.06 7.59
N LYS A 90 -1.59 16.87 7.72
CA LYS A 90 -0.20 16.72 8.18
C LYS A 90 0.84 16.95 7.09
N GLN A 91 0.42 16.93 5.82
CA GLN A 91 1.30 16.98 4.65
C GLN A 91 2.38 15.90 4.68
N GLN A 92 2.00 14.70 5.14
CA GLN A 92 2.92 13.58 5.34
C GLN A 92 2.29 12.28 4.84
N CYS A 93 3.15 11.42 4.30
CA CYS A 93 2.82 10.03 4.01
C CYS A 93 3.64 9.10 4.91
N TYR A 94 3.06 7.96 5.23
CA TYR A 94 3.58 6.92 6.10
C TYR A 94 3.58 5.58 5.36
N VAL A 95 4.47 4.68 5.75
CA VAL A 95 4.62 3.36 5.13
C VAL A 95 3.32 2.55 5.18
N ASP A 96 2.51 2.76 6.23
CA ASP A 96 1.16 2.24 6.37
C ASP A 96 0.32 3.14 7.32
N ARG A 97 -0.94 2.77 7.53
CA ARG A 97 -1.91 3.51 8.35
C ARG A 97 -1.74 3.30 9.86
N TYR A 98 -1.07 2.24 10.28
CA TYR A 98 -1.01 1.82 11.69
C TYR A 98 0.26 2.30 12.37
N THR A 99 1.30 2.58 11.58
CA THR A 99 2.60 3.07 12.03
C THR A 99 2.69 4.58 11.79
N ASP A 100 2.01 5.36 12.63
CA ASP A 100 2.01 6.83 12.59
C ASP A 100 3.41 7.48 12.73
N SER A 101 4.46 6.67 12.95
CA SER A 101 5.85 7.12 13.11
C SER A 101 6.76 6.85 11.90
N ALA A 102 6.37 5.96 10.99
CA ALA A 102 7.23 5.55 9.88
C ALA A 102 6.88 6.33 8.61
N ILE A 103 7.53 7.48 8.42
CA ILE A 103 7.35 8.34 7.24
C ILE A 103 7.81 7.60 5.97
N GLU A 104 7.01 7.71 4.90
CA GLU A 104 7.42 7.29 3.56
C GLU A 104 7.93 8.52 2.76
N PRO A 105 9.27 8.72 2.69
CA PRO A 105 9.84 9.97 2.21
C PRO A 105 9.57 10.21 0.72
N LYS A 106 9.62 9.14 -0.10
CA LYS A 106 9.45 9.28 -1.55
C LYS A 106 8.06 9.81 -1.89
N THR A 107 7.01 9.21 -1.34
CA THR A 107 5.64 9.65 -1.60
C THR A 107 5.37 11.01 -1.00
N THR A 108 5.92 11.30 0.19
CA THR A 108 5.84 12.62 0.83
C THR A 108 6.43 13.72 -0.07
N GLN A 109 7.64 13.52 -0.59
CA GLN A 109 8.29 14.45 -1.51
C GLN A 109 7.51 14.63 -2.81
N GLN A 110 6.98 13.55 -3.39
CA GLN A 110 6.25 13.61 -4.65
C GLN A 110 4.90 14.34 -4.53
N LEU A 111 4.20 14.16 -3.41
CA LEU A 111 2.87 14.75 -3.18
C LEU A 111 2.94 16.16 -2.59
N PHE A 112 3.83 16.38 -1.61
CA PHE A 112 3.87 17.60 -0.82
C PHE A 112 5.09 18.48 -1.09
N GLY A 113 6.12 17.97 -1.76
CA GLY A 113 7.34 18.72 -2.07
C GLY A 113 8.30 18.86 -0.89
N GLN A 114 8.23 17.97 0.11
CA GLN A 114 9.05 17.98 1.33
C GLN A 114 10.02 16.80 1.39
#